data_AF-A0AAV0AMD7-F1
#
_entry.id   AF-A0AAV0AMD7-F1
#
_cell.length_a   1.000
_cell.length_b   1.000
_cell.length_c   1.000
_cell.angle_alpha   90.00
_cell.angle_beta   90.00
_cell.angle_gamma   90.00
#
_symmetry.space_group_name_H-M   'P 1'
#
loop_
_entity.id
_entity.type
_entity.pdbx_description
1 polymer ?
#
loop_
_entity_poly.entity_id
_entity_poly.type
_entity_poly.pdbx_seq_one_letter_code
_entity_poly.pdbx_strand_id
1 'polypeptide(L)'
;MIHLGKLQMISIRRRNQTKVLEGFLRLASSQFSLCLALKIRHYSTGSDDHSKPRTGQDGKSIDIDSKSYPVDHMTNVSRSVLDRLNSNLYERKDHPLGILNRLIQKQLPDFEIVRYPSPIVSPHQNFDQLGFPADHPGRRRGDSYYINSNQMLRTHTSAHEIETFASGRQKWLITADVYRRDEIDASHFPIFHQMEGARVATTSKIEEFLTTTDSLKSHLSNQNIQIEDLTQIGPDNPYQLKHKPEHARIVAENLKATINSLIFGIFKDLDPAHQERSGLKIRWIPAYFPFTSPSYEVEVMYMGKWLEILGCGVVEQKTLDEANVPEKIGWAFGLGLERIAMVLFSIPDIRLFWSNDPRFHDQFKDQRLKRFKMFSKNPACYKDLSFWVPEGFEVNDFYEIIRAFGGSWIEEVKLIDEYVHPKSKRKSQCYRIGYRSMEKTLSNEEVNLNQVLVLDALKSQLGLEFR
;
A
#
# COMPACT_ATOMS: atom_id res chain seq x y z
N MET A 1 37.97 45.98 -47.14
CA MET A 1 36.54 45.85 -47.52
C MET A 1 35.98 44.44 -47.19
N ILE A 2 36.28 43.87 -46.01
CA ILE A 2 35.79 42.52 -45.60
C ILE A 2 35.24 42.53 -44.13
N HIS A 3 35.21 43.68 -43.44
CA HIS A 3 34.84 43.73 -42.03
C HIS A 3 33.44 44.32 -41.71
N LEU A 4 32.70 44.83 -42.71
CA LEU A 4 31.31 45.27 -42.51
C LEU A 4 30.24 44.22 -42.88
N GLY A 5 30.59 43.15 -43.61
CA GLY A 5 29.62 42.12 -44.05
C GLY A 5 29.24 41.07 -43.00
N LYS A 6 30.05 40.87 -41.95
CA LYS A 6 29.80 39.84 -40.91
C LYS A 6 28.86 40.29 -39.79
N LEU A 7 28.76 41.59 -39.51
CA LEU A 7 27.88 42.12 -38.45
C LEU A 7 26.41 42.22 -38.89
N GLN A 8 26.14 42.43 -40.18
CA GLN A 8 24.77 42.54 -40.70
C GLN A 8 24.08 41.16 -40.82
N MET A 9 24.84 40.09 -41.09
CA MET A 9 24.32 38.71 -41.14
C MET A 9 23.99 38.11 -39.76
N ILE A 10 24.68 38.53 -38.69
CA ILE A 10 24.43 38.06 -37.31
C ILE A 10 23.17 38.72 -36.72
N SER A 11 22.90 39.98 -37.08
CA SER A 11 21.69 40.72 -36.67
C SER A 11 20.41 40.17 -37.32
N ILE A 12 20.48 39.77 -38.59
CA ILE A 12 19.32 39.22 -39.34
C ILE A 12 18.99 37.79 -38.90
N ARG A 13 20.00 36.96 -38.56
CA ARG A 13 19.77 35.61 -37.99
C ARG A 13 19.15 35.63 -36.59
N ARG A 14 19.50 36.60 -35.73
CA ARG A 14 18.88 36.74 -34.39
C ARG A 14 17.42 37.22 -34.48
N ARG A 15 17.08 38.14 -35.38
CA ARG A 15 15.68 38.59 -35.56
C ARG A 15 14.75 37.51 -36.12
N ASN A 16 15.23 36.63 -36.99
CA ASN A 16 14.42 35.52 -37.52
C ASN A 16 14.28 34.35 -36.53
N GLN A 17 15.28 34.06 -35.69
CA GLN A 17 15.12 33.08 -34.60
C GLN A 17 14.15 33.55 -33.52
N THR A 18 14.13 34.85 -33.20
CA THR A 18 13.22 35.40 -32.17
C THR A 18 11.75 35.35 -32.62
N LYS A 19 11.46 35.60 -33.92
CA LYS A 19 10.10 35.49 -34.47
C LYS A 19 9.59 34.06 -34.63
N VAL A 20 10.47 33.10 -34.90
CA VAL A 20 10.11 31.66 -34.93
C VAL A 20 9.87 31.13 -33.51
N LEU A 21 10.63 31.61 -32.52
CA LEU A 21 10.43 31.28 -31.10
C LEU A 21 9.14 31.90 -30.54
N GLU A 22 8.82 33.15 -30.89
CA GLU A 22 7.54 33.80 -30.53
C GLU A 22 6.32 33.14 -31.21
N GLY A 23 6.47 32.65 -32.44
CA GLY A 23 5.45 31.87 -33.14
C GLY A 23 5.20 30.50 -32.49
N PHE A 24 6.26 29.81 -32.07
CA PHE A 24 6.18 28.55 -31.32
C PHE A 24 5.61 28.75 -29.91
N LEU A 25 5.98 29.82 -29.21
CA LEU A 25 5.43 30.16 -27.89
C LEU A 25 3.93 30.51 -27.96
N ARG A 26 3.44 31.13 -29.05
CA ARG A 26 2.02 31.41 -29.24
C ARG A 26 1.20 30.15 -29.55
N LEU A 27 1.70 29.25 -30.39
CA LEU A 27 1.05 27.96 -30.69
C LEU A 27 1.09 26.98 -29.50
N ALA A 28 2.19 26.96 -28.75
CA ALA A 28 2.28 26.21 -27.49
C ALA A 28 1.31 26.79 -26.45
N SER A 29 1.21 28.11 -26.31
CA SER A 29 0.28 28.75 -25.36
C SER A 29 -1.19 28.47 -25.64
N SER A 30 -1.61 28.30 -26.91
CA SER A 30 -3.03 28.06 -27.22
C SER A 30 -3.45 26.60 -27.02
N GLN A 31 -2.56 25.64 -27.28
CA GLN A 31 -2.82 24.22 -26.97
C GLN A 31 -2.63 23.89 -25.48
N PHE A 32 -1.68 24.54 -24.80
CA PHE A 32 -1.52 24.42 -23.33
C PHE A 32 -2.67 25.11 -22.58
N SER A 33 -3.14 26.28 -23.03
CA SER A 33 -4.29 26.94 -22.39
C SER A 33 -5.57 26.13 -22.54
N LEU A 34 -5.74 25.34 -23.60
CA LEU A 34 -6.91 24.46 -23.76
C LEU A 34 -6.83 23.24 -22.82
N CYS A 35 -5.63 22.66 -22.63
CA CYS A 35 -5.41 21.52 -21.74
C CYS A 35 -5.44 21.92 -20.25
N LEU A 36 -4.89 23.10 -19.93
CA LEU A 36 -4.95 23.71 -18.60
C LEU A 36 -6.36 24.22 -18.29
N ALA A 37 -7.09 24.78 -19.25
CA ALA A 37 -8.51 25.15 -19.07
C ALA A 37 -9.43 23.93 -18.92
N LEU A 38 -9.12 22.78 -19.53
CA LEU A 38 -9.86 21.53 -19.30
C LEU A 38 -9.57 20.95 -17.90
N LYS A 39 -8.32 21.03 -17.42
CA LYS A 39 -7.98 20.66 -16.03
C LYS A 39 -8.51 21.67 -15.00
N ILE A 40 -8.57 22.96 -15.28
CA ILE A 40 -9.05 23.99 -14.34
C ILE A 40 -10.58 24.12 -14.37
N ARG A 41 -11.26 23.97 -15.52
CA ARG A 41 -12.74 24.01 -15.59
C ARG A 41 -13.42 22.87 -14.84
N HIS A 42 -12.73 21.75 -14.61
CA HIS A 42 -13.25 20.67 -13.76
C HIS A 42 -12.96 20.85 -12.27
N TYR A 43 -12.21 21.90 -11.88
CA TYR A 43 -11.88 22.23 -10.49
C TYR A 43 -12.49 23.55 -9.99
N SER A 44 -13.35 24.20 -10.79
CA SER A 44 -13.95 25.49 -10.44
C SER A 44 -15.44 25.54 -10.77
N THR A 45 -16.28 25.10 -9.83
CA THR A 45 -17.62 25.66 -9.63
C THR A 45 -17.80 25.97 -8.14
N GLY A 46 -17.85 27.26 -7.83
CA GLY A 46 -18.00 27.77 -6.47
C GLY A 46 -17.23 29.08 -6.31
N SER A 47 -17.79 30.16 -6.87
CA SER A 47 -17.35 31.51 -6.51
C SER A 47 -18.02 31.88 -5.19
N ASP A 48 -17.22 32.26 -4.19
CA ASP A 48 -17.73 32.72 -2.89
C ASP A 48 -17.30 34.17 -2.66
N ASP A 49 -18.31 35.02 -2.55
CA ASP A 49 -18.25 36.41 -2.12
C ASP A 49 -18.11 36.49 -0.58
N HIS A 50 -17.32 37.45 -0.10
CA HIS A 50 -16.98 37.59 1.31
C HIS A 50 -18.08 38.34 2.07
N SER A 51 -18.84 37.66 2.93
CA SER A 51 -19.18 38.09 4.29
C SER A 51 -20.29 37.24 4.93
N LYS A 52 -20.12 36.94 6.23
CA LYS A 52 -21.06 36.35 7.22
C LYS A 52 -20.90 34.84 7.55
N PRO A 53 -21.19 34.46 8.83
CA PRO A 53 -20.66 33.24 9.44
C PRO A 53 -21.38 31.98 8.92
N ARG A 54 -20.60 30.95 8.56
CA ARG A 54 -21.11 29.70 7.96
C ARG A 54 -21.60 28.73 9.02
N THR A 55 -22.92 28.60 9.07
CA THR A 55 -23.65 27.40 9.52
C THR A 55 -23.40 26.23 8.55
N GLY A 56 -23.37 25.00 9.07
CA GLY A 56 -23.31 23.66 8.41
C GLY A 56 -23.07 23.55 6.89
N GLN A 57 -22.04 22.79 6.48
CA GLN A 57 -21.90 22.31 5.10
C GLN A 57 -22.92 21.19 4.82
N ASP A 58 -24.14 21.56 4.43
CA ASP A 58 -25.11 20.60 3.87
C ASP A 58 -24.88 20.43 2.35
N GLY A 59 -24.73 19.18 1.89
CA GLY A 59 -25.05 18.81 0.50
C GLY A 59 -23.93 18.31 -0.44
N LYS A 60 -22.69 18.08 0.01
CA LYS A 60 -21.65 17.45 -0.83
C LYS A 60 -21.64 15.92 -0.62
N SER A 61 -21.51 15.17 -1.70
CA SER A 61 -21.36 13.72 -1.67
C SER A 61 -20.22 13.26 -2.59
N ILE A 62 -19.71 12.07 -2.31
CA ILE A 62 -18.76 11.35 -3.15
C ILE A 62 -19.53 10.18 -3.76
N ASP A 63 -19.50 10.08 -5.08
CA ASP A 63 -20.07 8.93 -5.79
C ASP A 63 -18.98 7.87 -5.98
N ILE A 64 -19.23 6.67 -5.45
CA ILE A 64 -18.38 5.49 -5.65
C ILE A 64 -19.26 4.41 -6.24
N ASP A 65 -18.86 3.93 -7.43
CA ASP A 65 -19.67 3.07 -8.29
C ASP A 65 -21.06 3.68 -8.57
N SER A 66 -22.13 3.11 -8.02
CA SER A 66 -23.52 3.58 -8.19
C SER A 66 -24.14 4.06 -6.86
N LYS A 67 -23.32 4.31 -5.84
CA LYS A 67 -23.76 4.76 -4.52
C LYS A 67 -23.18 6.14 -4.22
N SER A 68 -24.01 7.00 -3.64
CA SER A 68 -23.61 8.34 -3.21
C SER A 68 -23.42 8.35 -1.70
N TYR A 69 -22.30 8.93 -1.27
CA TYR A 69 -21.86 8.95 0.11
C TYR A 69 -21.76 10.40 0.60
N PRO A 70 -22.51 10.82 1.62
CA PRO A 70 -22.38 12.18 2.14
C PRO A 70 -20.97 12.37 2.72
N VAL A 71 -20.38 13.54 2.49
CA VAL A 71 -19.08 13.91 3.08
C VAL A 71 -19.28 14.49 4.48
N ASP A 72 -18.29 14.32 5.34
CA ASP A 72 -18.25 14.91 6.67
C ASP A 72 -16.82 15.25 7.11
N HIS A 73 -16.63 15.57 8.38
CA HIS A 73 -15.35 15.93 8.97
C HIS A 73 -14.27 14.83 8.90
N MET A 74 -14.65 13.56 8.75
CA MET A 74 -13.70 12.46 8.61
C MET A 74 -13.24 12.26 7.17
N THR A 75 -14.04 12.68 6.18
CA THR A 75 -13.75 12.50 4.76
C THR A 75 -12.35 12.99 4.38
N ASN A 76 -11.55 12.08 3.83
CA ASN A 76 -10.17 12.37 3.40
C ASN A 76 -9.72 11.55 2.17
N VAL A 77 -10.63 10.74 1.60
CA VAL A 77 -10.37 9.97 0.39
C VAL A 77 -10.08 10.88 -0.81
N SER A 78 -8.94 10.64 -1.49
CA SER A 78 -8.48 11.43 -2.62
C SER A 78 -9.00 10.88 -3.95
N ARG A 79 -9.19 11.75 -4.96
CA ARG A 79 -9.62 11.31 -6.30
C ARG A 79 -8.66 10.29 -6.92
N SER A 80 -7.35 10.45 -6.67
CA SER A 80 -6.32 9.50 -7.11
C SER A 80 -6.51 8.09 -6.54
N VAL A 81 -7.04 7.97 -5.32
CA VAL A 81 -7.38 6.67 -4.73
C VAL A 81 -8.68 6.15 -5.34
N LEU A 82 -9.70 6.99 -5.46
CA LEU A 82 -10.99 6.63 -6.06
C LEU A 82 -10.86 6.12 -7.51
N ASP A 83 -10.00 6.74 -8.32
CA ASP A 83 -9.77 6.34 -9.72
C ASP A 83 -9.12 4.95 -9.86
N ARG A 84 -8.60 4.38 -8.77
CA ARG A 84 -7.92 3.08 -8.74
C ARG A 84 -8.73 1.96 -8.10
N LEU A 85 -9.91 2.27 -7.55
CA LEU A 85 -10.82 1.25 -7.02
C LEU A 85 -11.12 0.21 -8.10
N ASN A 86 -11.35 -1.05 -7.68
CA ASN A 86 -11.72 -2.16 -8.56
C ASN A 86 -10.66 -2.50 -9.64
N SER A 87 -9.40 -2.07 -9.47
CA SER A 87 -8.30 -2.42 -10.39
C SER A 87 -7.97 -3.93 -10.37
N ASN A 88 -8.23 -4.59 -9.23
CA ASN A 88 -8.14 -6.04 -9.00
C ASN A 88 -6.88 -6.67 -9.60
N LEU A 89 -5.71 -6.07 -9.35
CA LEU A 89 -4.44 -6.47 -9.96
C LEU A 89 -4.06 -7.94 -9.68
N TYR A 90 -4.50 -8.46 -8.53
CA TYR A 90 -4.33 -9.85 -8.09
C TYR A 90 -5.18 -10.86 -8.87
N GLU A 91 -6.14 -10.42 -9.69
CA GLU A 91 -6.96 -11.30 -10.54
C GLU A 91 -6.41 -11.41 -11.96
N ARG A 92 -5.58 -10.45 -12.39
CA ARG A 92 -5.02 -10.39 -13.74
C ARG A 92 -4.01 -11.51 -13.93
N LYS A 93 -4.20 -12.34 -14.96
CA LYS A 93 -3.42 -13.58 -15.15
C LYS A 93 -1.93 -13.31 -15.37
N ASP A 94 -1.62 -12.30 -16.16
CA ASP A 94 -0.29 -11.87 -16.57
C ASP A 94 0.31 -10.79 -15.65
N HIS A 95 -0.34 -10.50 -14.52
CA HIS A 95 0.20 -9.57 -13.53
C HIS A 95 0.99 -10.33 -12.45
N PRO A 96 2.14 -9.81 -11.97
CA PRO A 96 2.92 -10.45 -10.92
C PRO A 96 2.12 -10.81 -9.66
N LEU A 97 1.22 -9.92 -9.22
CA LEU A 97 0.35 -10.19 -8.07
C LEU A 97 -0.64 -11.32 -8.36
N GLY A 98 -1.14 -11.43 -9.59
CA GLY A 98 -2.01 -12.53 -9.98
C GLY A 98 -1.28 -13.87 -10.10
N ILE A 99 -0.04 -13.87 -10.59
CA ILE A 99 0.83 -15.05 -10.60
C ILE A 99 1.08 -15.53 -9.17
N LEU A 100 1.47 -14.62 -8.28
CA LEU A 100 1.69 -14.94 -6.86
C LEU A 100 0.41 -15.43 -6.18
N ASN A 101 -0.72 -14.76 -6.39
CA ASN A 101 -2.01 -15.16 -5.84
C ASN A 101 -2.34 -16.62 -6.19
N ARG A 102 -2.19 -17.02 -7.45
CA ARG A 102 -2.41 -18.42 -7.89
C ARG A 102 -1.37 -19.38 -7.31
N LEU A 103 -0.11 -18.94 -7.16
CA LEU A 103 0.93 -19.76 -6.54
C LEU A 103 0.59 -20.09 -5.09
N ILE A 104 0.12 -19.11 -4.32
CA ILE A 104 -0.31 -19.30 -2.93
C ILE A 104 -1.51 -20.25 -2.85
N GLN A 105 -2.55 -20.00 -3.67
CA GLN A 105 -3.73 -20.88 -3.73
C GLN A 105 -3.35 -22.33 -4.05
N LYS A 106 -2.34 -22.54 -4.90
CA LYS A 106 -1.82 -23.88 -5.21
C LYS A 106 -1.15 -24.57 -4.00
N GLN A 107 -0.58 -23.82 -3.06
CA GLN A 107 -0.01 -24.39 -1.83
C GLN A 107 -1.07 -24.71 -0.78
N LEU A 108 -2.30 -24.19 -0.94
CA LEU A 108 -3.43 -24.38 -0.03
C LEU A 108 -4.66 -24.89 -0.81
N PRO A 109 -4.57 -26.05 -1.48
CA PRO A 109 -5.57 -26.51 -2.44
C PRO A 109 -6.92 -26.86 -1.83
N ASP A 110 -6.98 -27.08 -0.51
CA ASP A 110 -8.19 -27.39 0.26
C ASP A 110 -8.85 -26.17 0.90
N PHE A 111 -8.35 -24.96 0.62
CA PHE A 111 -8.93 -23.71 1.11
C PHE A 111 -9.92 -23.14 0.09
N GLU A 112 -11.10 -22.75 0.56
CA GLU A 112 -12.12 -22.11 -0.28
C GLU A 112 -11.75 -20.64 -0.57
N ILE A 113 -11.88 -20.21 -1.81
CA ILE A 113 -11.65 -18.80 -2.18
C ILE A 113 -12.93 -17.99 -1.94
N VAL A 114 -12.85 -17.01 -1.04
CA VAL A 114 -13.93 -16.08 -0.70
C VAL A 114 -13.61 -14.70 -1.28
N ARG A 115 -14.64 -13.99 -1.77
CA ARG A 115 -14.47 -12.70 -2.46
C ARG A 115 -15.35 -11.61 -1.85
N TYR A 116 -14.73 -10.47 -1.58
CA TYR A 116 -15.37 -9.23 -1.15
C TYR A 116 -15.01 -8.10 -2.12
N PRO A 117 -15.74 -7.97 -3.25
CA PRO A 117 -15.35 -7.09 -4.34
C PRO A 117 -15.38 -5.61 -3.95
N SER A 118 -16.30 -5.20 -3.06
CA SER A 118 -16.32 -3.82 -2.58
C SER A 118 -15.25 -3.63 -1.50
N PRO A 119 -14.37 -2.62 -1.62
CA PRO A 119 -13.40 -2.27 -0.58
C PRO A 119 -14.02 -1.43 0.56
N ILE A 120 -15.30 -1.06 0.44
CA ILE A 120 -15.98 -0.19 1.38
C ILE A 120 -16.48 -1.01 2.56
N VAL A 121 -16.03 -0.65 3.75
CA VAL A 121 -16.40 -1.26 5.03
C VAL A 121 -16.77 -0.18 6.04
N SER A 122 -17.50 -0.54 7.08
CA SER A 122 -17.65 0.33 8.25
C SER A 122 -16.39 0.31 9.12
N PRO A 123 -16.11 1.37 9.89
CA PRO A 123 -15.07 1.33 10.94
C PRO A 123 -15.29 0.20 11.94
N HIS A 124 -16.54 -0.17 12.18
CA HIS A 124 -16.91 -1.31 13.02
C HIS A 124 -16.37 -2.64 12.49
N GLN A 125 -16.58 -2.92 11.19
CA GLN A 125 -16.03 -4.11 10.54
C GLN A 125 -14.51 -4.11 10.48
N ASN A 126 -13.92 -2.95 10.18
CA ASN A 126 -12.47 -2.84 10.03
C ASN A 126 -11.72 -2.84 11.36
N PHE A 127 -12.34 -2.43 12.47
CA PHE A 127 -11.63 -2.25 13.73
C PHE A 127 -12.37 -2.81 14.96
N ASP A 128 -13.63 -2.42 15.20
CA ASP A 128 -14.32 -2.73 16.47
C ASP A 128 -14.50 -4.23 16.68
N GLN A 129 -14.97 -4.94 15.64
CA GLN A 129 -15.18 -6.39 15.62
C GLN A 129 -13.88 -7.17 15.87
N LEU A 130 -12.76 -6.62 15.42
CA LEU A 130 -11.43 -7.20 15.59
C LEU A 130 -10.75 -6.77 16.89
N GLY A 131 -11.47 -6.09 17.80
CA GLY A 131 -10.96 -5.75 19.13
C GLY A 131 -9.97 -4.59 19.16
N PHE A 132 -9.79 -3.83 18.07
CA PHE A 132 -8.91 -2.66 18.09
C PHE A 132 -9.40 -1.61 19.11
N PRO A 133 -8.53 -1.06 19.97
CA PRO A 133 -8.89 0.03 20.87
C PRO A 133 -9.40 1.27 20.13
N ALA A 134 -10.27 2.06 20.76
CA ALA A 134 -10.85 3.27 20.16
C ALA A 134 -9.81 4.34 19.81
N ASP A 135 -8.70 4.38 20.55
CA ASP A 135 -7.54 5.26 20.38
C ASP A 135 -6.42 4.64 19.53
N HIS A 136 -6.65 3.47 18.92
CA HIS A 136 -5.65 2.80 18.10
C HIS A 136 -5.19 3.69 16.94
N PRO A 137 -3.86 3.87 16.71
CA PRO A 137 -3.33 4.76 15.69
C PRO A 137 -3.92 4.54 14.30
N GLY A 138 -4.12 3.27 13.89
CA GLY A 138 -4.74 2.95 12.60
C GLY A 138 -6.14 3.53 12.37
N ARG A 139 -6.89 3.92 13.42
CA ARG A 139 -8.19 4.60 13.30
C ARG A 139 -8.08 6.09 13.01
N ARG A 140 -6.89 6.69 13.14
CA ARG A 140 -6.72 8.13 12.92
C ARG A 140 -7.03 8.47 11.46
N ARG A 141 -7.65 9.63 11.26
CA ARG A 141 -7.84 10.23 9.92
C ARG A 141 -6.51 10.39 9.16
N GLY A 142 -5.40 10.55 9.88
CA GLY A 142 -4.07 10.61 9.26
C GLY A 142 -3.66 9.32 8.55
N ASP A 143 -4.09 8.14 9.03
CA ASP A 143 -3.54 6.83 8.60
C ASP A 143 -4.51 6.00 7.74
N SER A 144 -5.80 6.34 7.78
CA SER A 144 -6.88 5.59 7.11
C SER A 144 -7.68 6.45 6.14
N TYR A 145 -8.19 5.84 5.07
CA TYR A 145 -9.08 6.52 4.12
C TYR A 145 -10.55 6.39 4.51
N TYR A 146 -11.09 7.47 5.06
CA TYR A 146 -12.51 7.60 5.37
C TYR A 146 -13.24 8.25 4.20
N ILE A 147 -14.32 7.60 3.77
CA ILE A 147 -15.32 8.18 2.87
C ILE A 147 -16.17 9.17 3.67
N ASN A 148 -16.56 8.76 4.88
CA ASN A 148 -17.19 9.58 5.92
C ASN A 148 -17.01 8.87 7.27
N SER A 149 -17.64 9.38 8.34
CA SER A 149 -17.52 8.82 9.70
C SER A 149 -18.04 7.38 9.81
N ASN A 150 -18.92 6.96 8.90
CA ASN A 150 -19.56 5.63 8.94
C ASN A 150 -18.93 4.63 7.98
N GLN A 151 -18.15 5.09 6.99
CA GLN A 151 -17.63 4.27 5.90
C GLN A 151 -16.19 4.65 5.53
N MET A 152 -15.38 3.63 5.30
CA MET A 152 -13.98 3.75 4.96
C MET A 152 -13.58 2.71 3.92
N LEU A 153 -12.41 2.90 3.32
CA LEU A 153 -11.76 1.85 2.55
C LEU A 153 -11.02 0.92 3.53
N ARG A 154 -11.20 -0.40 3.40
CA ARG A 154 -10.60 -1.39 4.31
C ARG A 154 -9.07 -1.23 4.38
N THR A 155 -8.52 -1.27 5.59
CA THR A 155 -7.06 -1.18 5.81
C THR A 155 -6.36 -2.52 5.80
N HIS A 156 -7.14 -3.60 5.90
CA HIS A 156 -6.65 -4.98 5.85
C HIS A 156 -7.78 -5.94 5.46
N THR A 157 -7.42 -7.10 4.92
CA THR A 157 -8.39 -8.15 4.56
C THR A 157 -9.10 -8.77 5.77
N SER A 158 -8.51 -8.68 6.97
CA SER A 158 -9.13 -9.16 8.21
C SER A 158 -10.45 -8.47 8.57
N ALA A 159 -10.78 -7.33 7.94
CA ALA A 159 -12.09 -6.67 8.08
C ALA A 159 -13.29 -7.57 7.68
N HIS A 160 -13.01 -8.70 7.02
CA HIS A 160 -13.98 -9.66 6.54
C HIS A 160 -13.94 -11.00 7.32
N GLU A 161 -13.15 -11.12 8.39
CA GLU A 161 -13.02 -12.38 9.14
C GLU A 161 -14.34 -12.85 9.76
N ILE A 162 -15.01 -11.97 10.53
CA ILE A 162 -16.21 -12.35 11.30
C ILE A 162 -17.31 -12.82 10.37
N GLU A 163 -17.59 -12.09 9.28
CA GLU A 163 -18.61 -12.51 8.32
C GLU A 163 -18.24 -13.80 7.58
N THR A 164 -16.95 -14.06 7.36
CA THR A 164 -16.49 -15.30 6.72
C THR A 164 -16.60 -16.49 7.68
N PHE A 165 -16.27 -16.31 8.96
CA PHE A 165 -16.47 -17.34 9.98
C PHE A 165 -17.96 -17.63 10.19
N ALA A 166 -18.81 -16.60 10.22
CA ALA A 166 -20.26 -16.71 10.37
C ALA A 166 -20.92 -17.47 9.22
N SER A 167 -20.30 -17.50 8.04
CA SER A 167 -20.77 -18.30 6.92
C SER A 167 -20.54 -19.82 7.10
N GLY A 168 -19.96 -20.24 8.22
CA GLY A 168 -19.71 -21.65 8.54
C GLY A 168 -18.45 -22.26 7.90
N ARG A 169 -17.69 -21.48 7.12
CA ARG A 169 -16.49 -21.95 6.42
C ARG A 169 -15.39 -22.36 7.40
N GLN A 170 -14.67 -23.43 7.05
CA GLN A 170 -13.63 -24.01 7.90
C GLN A 170 -12.22 -23.68 7.45
N LYS A 171 -11.96 -23.62 6.13
CA LYS A 171 -10.68 -23.28 5.52
C LYS A 171 -10.94 -22.34 4.37
N TRP A 172 -10.42 -21.13 4.44
CA TRP A 172 -10.73 -20.13 3.43
C TRP A 172 -9.58 -19.15 3.19
N LEU A 173 -9.57 -18.57 1.99
CA LEU A 173 -8.67 -17.50 1.57
C LEU A 173 -9.48 -16.32 1.07
N ILE A 174 -9.08 -15.11 1.45
CA ILE A 174 -9.59 -13.85 0.91
C ILE A 174 -8.41 -13.14 0.25
N THR A 175 -8.56 -12.65 -0.98
CA THR A 175 -7.55 -11.80 -1.61
C THR A 175 -8.20 -10.51 -2.03
N ALA A 176 -7.63 -9.38 -1.62
CA ALA A 176 -8.21 -8.09 -1.85
C ALA A 176 -7.17 -6.96 -1.83
N ASP A 177 -7.47 -5.87 -2.50
CA ASP A 177 -6.86 -4.56 -2.35
C ASP A 177 -7.23 -3.92 -1.01
N VAL A 178 -6.27 -3.27 -0.36
CA VAL A 178 -6.38 -2.61 0.95
C VAL A 178 -5.73 -1.23 0.87
N TYR A 179 -6.16 -0.33 1.75
CA TYR A 179 -5.95 1.11 1.58
C TYR A 179 -5.38 1.71 2.87
N ARG A 180 -4.23 2.37 2.76
CA ARG A 180 -3.56 3.05 3.90
C ARG A 180 -2.94 4.36 3.47
N ARG A 181 -2.93 5.33 4.37
CA ARG A 181 -2.24 6.61 4.18
C ARG A 181 -0.87 6.47 4.84
N ASP A 182 0.18 6.65 4.06
CA ASP A 182 1.53 6.35 4.51
C ASP A 182 2.57 7.17 3.74
N GLU A 183 3.82 7.05 4.16
CA GLU A 183 4.99 7.67 3.56
C GLU A 183 5.14 7.36 2.06
N ILE A 184 5.97 8.15 1.39
CA ILE A 184 6.27 7.98 -0.04
C ILE A 184 7.68 7.45 -0.21
N ASP A 185 7.78 6.18 -0.55
CA ASP A 185 9.02 5.52 -0.97
C ASP A 185 8.75 4.33 -1.91
N ALA A 186 9.79 3.56 -2.21
CA ALA A 186 9.74 2.42 -3.13
C ALA A 186 8.97 1.20 -2.58
N SER A 187 8.65 1.16 -1.28
CA SER A 187 7.91 0.07 -0.61
C SER A 187 6.50 0.46 -0.17
N HIS A 188 6.17 1.75 -0.09
CA HIS A 188 4.88 2.24 0.38
C HIS A 188 4.04 2.84 -0.76
N PHE A 189 2.84 2.26 -0.96
CA PHE A 189 1.84 2.76 -1.90
C PHE A 189 0.46 2.81 -1.21
N PRO A 190 -0.39 3.82 -1.51
CA PRO A 190 -1.68 3.98 -0.84
C PRO A 190 -2.64 2.79 -0.97
N ILE A 191 -2.43 1.99 -2.01
CA ILE A 191 -3.22 0.83 -2.37
C ILE A 191 -2.26 -0.34 -2.59
N PHE A 192 -2.39 -1.36 -1.76
CA PHE A 192 -1.63 -2.60 -1.91
C PHE A 192 -2.58 -3.77 -1.69
N HIS A 193 -2.10 -5.00 -1.79
CA HIS A 193 -2.96 -6.17 -1.77
C HIS A 193 -2.55 -7.13 -0.67
N GLN A 194 -3.54 -7.66 0.02
CA GLN A 194 -3.36 -8.70 1.01
C GLN A 194 -4.05 -9.99 0.59
N MET A 195 -3.53 -11.09 1.12
CA MET A 195 -4.28 -12.33 1.22
C MET A 195 -4.44 -12.70 2.68
N GLU A 196 -5.69 -12.87 3.09
CA GLU A 196 -6.05 -13.47 4.36
C GLU A 196 -6.26 -14.97 4.17
N GLY A 197 -5.93 -15.76 5.18
CA GLY A 197 -6.35 -17.15 5.26
C GLY A 197 -6.61 -17.58 6.68
N ALA A 198 -7.63 -18.41 6.88
CA ALA A 198 -7.91 -18.98 8.18
C ALA A 198 -8.30 -20.45 8.10
N ARG A 199 -8.04 -21.15 9.20
CA ARG A 199 -8.53 -22.50 9.46
C ARG A 199 -9.14 -22.58 10.85
N VAL A 200 -10.41 -22.97 10.92
CA VAL A 200 -11.16 -23.23 12.15
C VAL A 200 -11.80 -24.61 12.14
N ALA A 201 -11.88 -25.25 13.29
CA ALA A 201 -12.67 -26.47 13.48
C ALA A 201 -13.31 -26.48 14.87
N THR A 202 -14.33 -27.30 15.04
CA THR A 202 -14.91 -27.55 16.37
C THR A 202 -13.85 -28.16 17.28
N THR A 203 -13.88 -27.86 18.57
CA THR A 203 -12.89 -28.41 19.51
C THR A 203 -12.91 -29.94 19.58
N SER A 204 -14.03 -30.57 19.23
CA SER A 204 -14.15 -32.04 19.11
C SER A 204 -13.32 -32.63 17.96
N LYS A 205 -12.84 -31.80 17.04
CA LYS A 205 -12.06 -32.18 15.85
C LYS A 205 -10.59 -31.73 15.94
N ILE A 206 -10.09 -31.47 17.16
CA ILE A 206 -8.73 -30.96 17.36
C ILE A 206 -7.64 -31.87 16.76
N GLU A 207 -7.90 -33.19 16.68
CA GLU A 207 -7.01 -34.19 16.07
C GLU A 207 -6.76 -33.96 14.56
N GLU A 208 -7.67 -33.28 13.86
CA GLU A 208 -7.48 -32.91 12.45
C GLU A 208 -6.29 -31.93 12.28
N PHE A 209 -6.02 -31.09 13.30
CA PHE A 209 -4.86 -30.20 13.32
C PHE A 209 -3.56 -30.98 13.54
N LEU A 210 -3.54 -31.94 14.48
CA LEU A 210 -2.38 -32.80 14.73
C LEU A 210 -1.97 -33.57 13.47
N THR A 211 -2.92 -34.28 12.87
CA THR A 211 -2.70 -35.09 11.65
C THR A 211 -2.09 -34.25 10.52
N THR A 212 -2.62 -33.04 10.31
CA THR A 212 -2.09 -32.14 9.28
C THR A 212 -0.69 -31.64 9.65
N THR A 213 -0.45 -31.33 10.92
CA THR A 213 0.84 -30.84 11.42
C THR A 213 1.95 -31.87 11.19
N ASP A 214 1.70 -33.13 11.53
CA ASP A 214 2.67 -34.21 11.38
C ASP A 214 3.02 -34.46 9.90
N SER A 215 2.01 -34.42 9.03
CA SER A 215 2.20 -34.55 7.58
C SER A 215 3.07 -33.42 7.02
N LEU A 216 2.79 -32.17 7.39
CA LEU A 216 3.54 -31.00 6.93
C LEU A 216 4.97 -30.99 7.48
N LYS A 217 5.17 -31.29 8.76
CA LYS A 217 6.51 -31.40 9.36
C LYS A 217 7.35 -32.50 8.70
N SER A 218 6.75 -33.66 8.44
CA SER A 218 7.41 -34.77 7.73
C SER A 218 7.78 -34.42 6.28
N HIS A 219 6.93 -33.64 5.59
CA HIS A 219 7.26 -33.14 4.26
C HIS A 219 8.47 -32.19 4.29
N LEU A 220 8.50 -31.27 5.26
CA LEU A 220 9.52 -30.24 5.41
C LEU A 220 10.87 -30.77 5.94
N SER A 221 10.90 -31.86 6.70
CA SER A 221 12.13 -32.40 7.29
C SER A 221 13.19 -32.82 6.27
N ASN A 222 12.78 -33.04 5.02
CA ASN A 222 13.66 -33.42 3.90
C ASN A 222 13.93 -32.25 2.93
N GLN A 223 13.54 -31.02 3.29
CA GLN A 223 13.69 -29.84 2.44
C GLN A 223 14.83 -28.95 2.90
N ASN A 224 15.38 -28.15 1.97
CA ASN A 224 16.44 -27.19 2.25
C ASN A 224 15.87 -25.88 2.85
N ILE A 225 15.32 -25.99 4.06
CA ILE A 225 14.68 -24.91 4.81
C ILE A 225 15.21 -24.89 6.24
N GLN A 226 15.55 -23.71 6.74
CA GLN A 226 15.95 -23.46 8.11
C GLN A 226 14.88 -22.60 8.77
N ILE A 227 14.36 -23.09 9.90
CA ILE A 227 13.27 -22.46 10.62
C ILE A 227 13.80 -22.08 12.00
N GLU A 228 13.93 -20.79 12.25
CA GLU A 228 14.25 -20.22 13.55
C GLU A 228 12.94 -19.81 14.23
N ASP A 229 12.62 -20.40 15.39
CA ASP A 229 11.42 -20.06 16.12
C ASP A 229 11.79 -19.36 17.43
N LEU A 230 11.69 -18.03 17.43
CA LEU A 230 12.00 -17.16 18.57
C LEU A 230 10.77 -16.87 19.44
N THR A 231 9.66 -17.55 19.17
CA THR A 231 8.41 -17.30 19.87
C THR A 231 8.36 -18.09 21.17
N GLN A 232 7.74 -17.49 22.18
CA GLN A 232 7.51 -18.11 23.48
C GLN A 232 6.15 -17.69 24.00
N ILE A 233 5.51 -18.60 24.73
CA ILE A 233 4.28 -18.27 25.45
C ILE A 233 4.68 -17.58 26.75
N GLY A 234 4.16 -16.38 26.96
CA GLY A 234 4.49 -15.55 28.11
C GLY A 234 3.44 -14.46 28.33
N PRO A 235 3.64 -13.57 29.32
CA PRO A 235 2.68 -12.51 29.63
C PRO A 235 2.35 -11.60 28.44
N ASP A 236 3.32 -11.36 27.56
CA ASP A 236 3.16 -10.49 26.39
C ASP A 236 2.57 -11.21 25.17
N ASN A 237 2.53 -12.55 25.19
CA ASN A 237 1.98 -13.37 24.12
C ASN A 237 1.36 -14.67 24.67
N PRO A 238 0.28 -14.57 25.48
CA PRO A 238 -0.23 -15.70 26.24
C PRO A 238 -1.14 -16.60 25.40
N TYR A 239 -1.55 -17.73 25.97
CA TYR A 239 -2.78 -18.38 25.52
C TYR A 239 -3.99 -17.64 26.08
N GLN A 240 -5.08 -17.62 25.32
CA GLN A 240 -6.33 -17.00 25.75
C GLN A 240 -6.97 -17.77 26.92
N LEU A 241 -7.59 -17.06 27.85
CA LEU A 241 -8.22 -17.64 29.04
C LEU A 241 -9.37 -18.62 28.71
N LYS A 242 -10.08 -18.41 27.60
CA LYS A 242 -11.17 -19.28 27.15
C LYS A 242 -10.68 -20.56 26.48
N HIS A 243 -9.40 -20.64 26.10
CA HIS A 243 -8.85 -21.82 25.44
C HIS A 243 -8.24 -22.77 26.46
N LYS A 244 -8.40 -24.08 26.22
CA LYS A 244 -7.53 -25.06 26.87
C LYS A 244 -6.10 -24.84 26.32
N PRO A 245 -5.08 -24.66 27.18
CA PRO A 245 -3.70 -24.42 26.71
C PRO A 245 -3.19 -25.49 25.72
N GLU A 246 -3.58 -26.74 25.94
CA GLU A 246 -3.27 -27.85 25.03
C GLU A 246 -3.84 -27.63 23.61
N HIS A 247 -5.11 -27.25 23.49
CA HIS A 247 -5.74 -27.01 22.20
C HIS A 247 -5.12 -25.79 21.51
N ALA A 248 -4.86 -24.71 22.25
CA ALA A 248 -4.20 -23.52 21.71
C ALA A 248 -2.79 -23.84 21.19
N ARG A 249 -2.02 -24.68 21.91
CA ARG A 249 -0.73 -25.19 21.43
C ARG A 249 -0.86 -25.98 20.13
N ILE A 250 -1.81 -26.91 20.05
CA ILE A 250 -2.05 -27.72 18.85
C ILE A 250 -2.38 -26.85 17.64
N VAL A 251 -3.26 -25.85 17.82
CA VAL A 251 -3.65 -24.91 16.77
C VAL A 251 -2.47 -24.04 16.34
N ALA A 252 -1.68 -23.51 17.29
CA ALA A 252 -0.49 -22.72 17.00
C ALA A 252 0.59 -23.53 16.27
N GLU A 253 0.82 -24.78 16.65
CA GLU A 253 1.76 -25.67 15.94
C GLU A 253 1.29 -26.00 14.52
N ASN A 254 -0.02 -26.16 14.32
CA ASN A 254 -0.56 -26.35 12.99
C ASN A 254 -0.41 -25.10 12.13
N LEU A 255 -0.72 -23.91 12.66
CA LEU A 255 -0.48 -22.64 11.99
C LEU A 255 0.97 -22.56 11.50
N LYS A 256 1.93 -22.79 12.41
CA LYS A 256 3.35 -22.75 12.08
C LYS A 256 3.73 -23.74 10.99
N ALA A 257 3.28 -24.99 11.08
CA ALA A 257 3.56 -26.00 10.06
C ALA A 257 2.97 -25.63 8.70
N THR A 258 1.74 -25.11 8.66
CA THR A 258 1.07 -24.65 7.43
C THR A 258 1.80 -23.47 6.80
N ILE A 259 2.14 -22.45 7.59
CA ILE A 259 2.85 -21.27 7.10
C ILE A 259 4.28 -21.62 6.63
N ASN A 260 5.02 -22.46 7.37
CA ASN A 260 6.33 -22.93 6.93
C ASN A 260 6.25 -23.66 5.58
N SER A 261 5.25 -24.53 5.38
CA SER A 261 5.02 -25.22 4.11
C SER A 261 4.62 -24.26 2.99
N LEU A 262 3.78 -23.26 3.30
CA LEU A 262 3.36 -22.24 2.34
C LEU A 262 4.57 -21.44 1.86
N ILE A 263 5.38 -20.91 2.78
CA ILE A 263 6.57 -20.11 2.47
C ILE A 263 7.56 -20.96 1.69
N PHE A 264 7.82 -22.21 2.10
CA PHE A 264 8.66 -23.12 1.33
C PHE A 264 8.13 -23.28 -0.11
N GLY A 265 6.84 -23.56 -0.27
CA GLY A 265 6.20 -23.72 -1.57
C GLY A 265 6.30 -22.49 -2.48
N ILE A 266 6.29 -21.28 -1.90
CA ILE A 266 6.43 -20.01 -2.62
C ILE A 266 7.89 -19.76 -3.03
N PHE A 267 8.85 -20.01 -2.12
CA PHE A 267 10.23 -19.55 -2.26
C PHE A 267 11.24 -20.63 -2.65
N LYS A 268 10.87 -21.92 -2.66
CA LYS A 268 11.79 -23.03 -3.01
C LYS A 268 12.43 -22.88 -4.38
N ASP A 269 11.71 -22.30 -5.33
CA ASP A 269 12.15 -22.09 -6.71
C ASP A 269 12.79 -20.71 -6.93
N LEU A 270 13.12 -19.98 -5.84
CA LEU A 270 13.93 -18.77 -5.93
C LEU A 270 15.30 -19.07 -6.56
N ASP A 271 15.79 -18.10 -7.32
CA ASP A 271 17.12 -18.14 -7.93
C ASP A 271 18.21 -18.42 -6.86
N PRO A 272 19.05 -19.46 -7.03
CA PRO A 272 20.14 -19.79 -6.11
C PRO A 272 21.10 -18.63 -5.81
N ALA A 273 21.22 -17.64 -6.71
CA ALA A 273 22.03 -16.45 -6.47
C ALA A 273 21.51 -15.55 -5.34
N HIS A 274 20.24 -15.67 -4.95
CA HIS A 274 19.60 -14.89 -3.88
C HIS A 274 19.10 -15.78 -2.74
N GLN A 275 19.25 -17.10 -2.87
CA GLN A 275 19.15 -18.01 -1.75
C GLN A 275 20.45 -17.93 -0.96
N GLU A 276 20.33 -17.95 0.36
CA GLU A 276 21.48 -18.23 1.20
C GLU A 276 22.07 -19.58 0.76
N ARG A 277 23.40 -19.72 0.73
CA ARG A 277 24.05 -21.00 0.39
C ARG A 277 23.55 -22.16 1.25
N SER A 278 22.97 -21.85 2.40
CA SER A 278 22.44 -22.79 3.37
C SER A 278 20.92 -23.06 3.23
N GLY A 279 20.27 -22.59 2.16
CA GLY A 279 18.83 -22.79 1.90
C GLY A 279 17.94 -21.63 2.33
N LEU A 280 16.63 -21.81 2.21
CA LEU A 280 15.62 -20.82 2.62
C LEU A 280 15.66 -20.67 4.15
N LYS A 281 15.86 -19.45 4.67
CA LYS A 281 15.77 -19.18 6.12
C LYS A 281 14.51 -18.42 6.45
N ILE A 282 13.79 -18.90 7.45
CA ILE A 282 12.57 -18.31 8.00
C ILE A 282 12.81 -18.07 9.49
N ARG A 283 12.34 -16.93 10.01
CA ARG A 283 12.23 -16.73 11.46
C ARG A 283 10.82 -16.36 11.89
N TRP A 284 10.39 -16.91 13.01
CA TRP A 284 9.17 -16.56 13.71
C TRP A 284 9.51 -15.65 14.88
N ILE A 285 8.81 -14.53 15.00
CA ILE A 285 8.95 -13.59 16.11
C ILE A 285 7.59 -13.37 16.80
N PRO A 286 7.56 -13.15 18.12
CA PRO A 286 6.33 -12.79 18.80
C PRO A 286 5.82 -11.44 18.28
N ALA A 287 4.51 -11.35 18.10
CA ALA A 287 3.84 -10.12 17.71
C ALA A 287 2.61 -9.89 18.60
N TYR A 288 1.85 -8.84 18.32
CA TYR A 288 0.57 -8.58 18.97
C TYR A 288 -0.44 -8.09 17.92
N PHE A 289 -1.59 -8.77 17.84
CA PHE A 289 -2.74 -8.30 17.09
C PHE A 289 -3.99 -8.38 17.97
N PRO A 290 -4.89 -7.37 18.01
CA PRO A 290 -6.06 -7.38 18.90
C PRO A 290 -7.05 -8.54 18.69
N PHE A 291 -6.96 -9.25 17.57
CA PHE A 291 -7.86 -10.33 17.14
C PHE A 291 -7.16 -11.71 17.07
N THR A 292 -5.91 -11.83 17.52
CA THR A 292 -5.26 -13.13 17.71
C THR A 292 -4.44 -13.18 19.00
N SER A 293 -4.34 -14.36 19.62
CA SER A 293 -3.42 -14.61 20.73
C SER A 293 -3.23 -16.12 20.96
N PRO A 294 -1.99 -16.65 20.95
CA PRO A 294 -0.75 -15.94 20.67
C PRO A 294 -0.64 -15.49 19.21
N SER A 295 0.10 -14.41 18.99
CA SER A 295 0.34 -13.77 17.69
C SER A 295 1.81 -13.85 17.29
N TYR A 296 2.04 -13.93 15.99
CA TYR A 296 3.36 -14.08 15.40
C TYR A 296 3.49 -13.27 14.11
N GLU A 297 4.69 -12.78 13.87
CA GLU A 297 5.12 -12.36 12.54
C GLU A 297 6.14 -13.37 12.01
N VAL A 298 6.17 -13.51 10.68
CA VAL A 298 7.10 -14.40 10.00
C VAL A 298 7.92 -13.61 9.01
N GLU A 299 9.23 -13.80 9.10
CA GLU A 299 10.19 -13.13 8.25
C GLU A 299 11.03 -14.13 7.45
N VAL A 300 11.42 -13.74 6.25
CA VAL A 300 12.29 -14.52 5.37
C VAL A 300 13.61 -13.78 5.17
N MET A 301 14.73 -14.50 5.26
CA MET A 301 16.04 -13.94 4.93
C MET A 301 16.14 -13.77 3.42
N TYR A 302 16.37 -12.54 2.97
CA TYR A 302 16.56 -12.21 1.57
C TYR A 302 17.65 -11.14 1.43
N MET A 303 18.67 -11.43 0.62
CA MET A 303 19.81 -10.53 0.38
C MET A 303 20.46 -10.03 1.68
N GLY A 304 20.63 -10.90 2.66
CA GLY A 304 21.25 -10.59 3.95
C GLY A 304 20.39 -9.73 4.89
N LYS A 305 19.11 -9.52 4.58
CA LYS A 305 18.15 -8.83 5.46
C LYS A 305 16.96 -9.73 5.75
N TRP A 306 16.44 -9.62 6.95
CA TRP A 306 15.16 -10.23 7.27
C TRP A 306 14.01 -9.34 6.79
N LEU A 307 13.04 -9.95 6.12
CA LEU A 307 11.85 -9.29 5.59
C LEU A 307 10.61 -9.96 6.15
N GLU A 308 9.85 -9.24 6.97
CA GLU A 308 8.51 -9.63 7.41
C GLU A 308 7.58 -9.79 6.21
N ILE A 309 6.91 -10.94 6.08
CA ILE A 309 6.03 -11.23 4.95
C ILE A 309 4.57 -11.43 5.33
N LEU A 310 4.29 -11.72 6.61
CA LEU A 310 2.93 -11.93 7.13
C LEU A 310 2.87 -11.80 8.65
N GLY A 311 1.68 -11.47 9.13
CA GLY A 311 1.25 -11.61 10.52
C GLY A 311 0.21 -12.72 10.65
N CYS A 312 0.18 -13.40 11.80
CA CYS A 312 -0.73 -14.51 12.04
C CYS A 312 -0.90 -14.80 13.53
N GLY A 313 -1.84 -15.68 13.87
CA GLY A 313 -1.99 -16.14 15.25
C GLY A 313 -3.18 -17.07 15.44
N VAL A 314 -3.36 -17.53 16.68
CA VAL A 314 -4.57 -18.23 17.09
C VAL A 314 -5.69 -17.21 17.21
N VAL A 315 -6.81 -17.40 16.51
CA VAL A 315 -7.93 -16.43 16.47
C VAL A 315 -8.47 -16.18 17.88
N GLU A 316 -8.72 -14.92 18.21
CA GLU A 316 -9.40 -14.55 19.46
C GLU A 316 -10.77 -15.20 19.55
N GLN A 317 -11.06 -15.85 20.68
CA GLN A 317 -12.32 -16.53 20.89
C GLN A 317 -13.50 -15.55 20.79
N LYS A 318 -13.27 -14.27 21.16
CA LYS A 318 -14.25 -13.19 20.98
C LYS A 318 -14.69 -13.06 19.51
N THR A 319 -13.77 -13.13 18.55
CA THR A 319 -14.06 -13.08 17.11
C THR A 319 -14.98 -14.24 16.68
N LEU A 320 -14.71 -15.45 17.18
CA LEU A 320 -15.53 -16.64 16.88
C LEU A 320 -16.89 -16.60 17.56
N ASP A 321 -16.95 -16.08 18.79
CA ASP A 321 -18.19 -15.87 19.53
C ASP A 321 -19.09 -14.85 18.79
N GLU A 322 -18.52 -13.73 18.33
CA GLU A 322 -19.23 -12.72 17.51
C GLU A 322 -19.67 -13.26 16.15
N ALA A 323 -18.89 -14.16 15.56
CA ALA A 323 -19.27 -14.89 14.34
C ALA A 323 -20.31 -16.00 14.58
N ASN A 324 -20.83 -16.15 15.80
CA ASN A 324 -21.82 -17.17 16.18
C ASN A 324 -21.34 -18.62 15.91
N VAL A 325 -20.04 -18.87 16.13
CA VAL A 325 -19.40 -20.20 16.06
C VAL A 325 -18.52 -20.47 17.31
N PRO A 326 -19.08 -20.31 18.53
CA PRO A 326 -18.31 -20.33 19.79
C PRO A 326 -17.67 -21.68 20.11
N GLU A 327 -18.13 -22.76 19.47
CA GLU A 327 -17.60 -24.11 19.66
C GLU A 327 -16.29 -24.37 18.87
N LYS A 328 -15.85 -23.40 18.05
CA LYS A 328 -14.67 -23.51 17.21
C LYS A 328 -13.43 -22.91 17.85
N ILE A 329 -12.28 -23.39 17.38
CA ILE A 329 -10.95 -22.82 17.60
C ILE A 329 -10.18 -22.88 16.28
N GLY A 330 -9.24 -21.96 16.07
CA GLY A 330 -8.47 -21.95 14.85
C GLY A 330 -7.41 -20.86 14.81
N TRP A 331 -6.82 -20.70 13.63
CA TRP A 331 -5.80 -19.71 13.34
C TRP A 331 -6.16 -18.90 12.10
N ALA A 332 -5.59 -17.71 12.01
CA ALA A 332 -5.66 -16.86 10.83
C ALA A 332 -4.27 -16.27 10.50
N PHE A 333 -4.07 -15.88 9.25
CA PHE A 333 -2.91 -15.14 8.77
C PHE A 333 -3.32 -14.08 7.74
N GLY A 334 -2.55 -13.00 7.69
CA GLY A 334 -2.62 -11.99 6.64
C GLY A 334 -1.24 -11.74 6.06
N LEU A 335 -1.09 -11.89 4.74
CA LEU A 335 0.17 -11.66 4.03
C LEU A 335 0.06 -10.50 3.04
N GLY A 336 1.16 -9.78 2.82
CA GLY A 336 1.25 -8.70 1.83
C GLY A 336 1.76 -9.21 0.47
N LEU A 337 0.95 -9.11 -0.58
CA LEU A 337 1.30 -9.64 -1.90
C LEU A 337 2.45 -8.87 -2.54
N GLU A 338 2.47 -7.54 -2.47
CA GLU A 338 3.52 -6.71 -3.07
C GLU A 338 4.88 -7.03 -2.46
N ARG A 339 4.97 -7.13 -1.14
CA ARG A 339 6.25 -7.39 -0.47
C ARG A 339 6.84 -8.74 -0.90
N ILE A 340 6.02 -9.78 -0.97
CA ILE A 340 6.43 -11.10 -1.47
C ILE A 340 6.77 -11.05 -2.97
N ALA A 341 5.95 -10.38 -3.78
CA ALA A 341 6.18 -10.25 -5.22
C ALA A 341 7.46 -9.46 -5.55
N MET A 342 7.76 -8.39 -4.80
CA MET A 342 8.99 -7.62 -4.95
C MET A 342 10.23 -8.49 -4.73
N VAL A 343 10.19 -9.40 -3.75
CA VAL A 343 11.24 -10.37 -3.49
C VAL A 343 11.33 -11.42 -4.61
N LEU A 344 10.22 -12.11 -4.90
CA LEU A 344 10.17 -13.21 -5.87
C LEU A 344 10.56 -12.78 -7.28
N PHE A 345 10.05 -11.63 -7.72
CA PHE A 345 10.26 -11.12 -9.06
C PHE A 345 11.40 -10.09 -9.12
N SER A 346 12.08 -9.77 -8.02
CA SER A 346 13.10 -8.71 -7.98
C SER A 346 12.58 -7.35 -8.48
N ILE A 347 11.34 -7.00 -8.13
CA ILE A 347 10.73 -5.72 -8.50
C ILE A 347 11.20 -4.67 -7.48
N PRO A 348 11.96 -3.64 -7.90
CA PRO A 348 12.65 -2.74 -6.98
C PRO A 348 11.76 -1.65 -6.38
N ASP A 349 10.54 -1.47 -6.92
CA ASP A 349 9.67 -0.35 -6.57
C ASP A 349 8.20 -0.74 -6.80
N ILE A 350 7.38 -0.53 -5.77
CA ILE A 350 5.95 -0.87 -5.73
C ILE A 350 5.14 -0.17 -6.82
N ARG A 351 5.56 1.01 -7.31
CA ARG A 351 4.87 1.75 -8.38
C ARG A 351 4.82 0.96 -9.68
N LEU A 352 5.73 0.01 -9.90
CA LEU A 352 5.76 -0.82 -11.10
C LEU A 352 4.52 -1.71 -11.25
N PHE A 353 3.92 -2.19 -10.15
CA PHE A 353 2.66 -2.95 -10.21
C PHE A 353 1.50 -2.12 -10.78
N TRP A 354 1.58 -0.79 -10.67
CA TRP A 354 0.58 0.15 -11.16
C TRP A 354 0.96 0.77 -12.51
N SER A 355 2.08 0.35 -13.11
CA SER A 355 2.53 0.84 -14.40
C SER A 355 1.63 0.33 -15.52
N ASN A 356 1.45 1.14 -16.58
CA ASN A 356 0.83 0.69 -17.83
C ASN A 356 1.87 0.39 -18.92
N ASP A 357 3.16 0.42 -18.57
CA ASP A 357 4.25 0.19 -19.50
C ASP A 357 4.28 -1.27 -19.99
N PRO A 358 4.11 -1.52 -21.31
CA PRO A 358 4.16 -2.87 -21.85
C PRO A 358 5.46 -3.60 -21.55
N ARG A 359 6.60 -2.88 -21.41
CA ARG A 359 7.89 -3.50 -21.11
C ARG A 359 7.89 -4.22 -19.77
N PHE A 360 7.09 -3.76 -18.81
CA PHE A 360 6.90 -4.42 -17.52
C PHE A 360 5.99 -5.65 -17.69
N HIS A 361 4.79 -5.46 -18.24
CA HIS A 361 3.79 -6.53 -18.38
C HIS A 361 4.24 -7.68 -19.30
N ASP A 362 4.97 -7.36 -20.37
CA ASP A 362 5.47 -8.34 -21.35
C ASP A 362 6.39 -9.40 -20.72
N GLN A 363 7.03 -9.07 -19.59
CA GLN A 363 7.92 -10.01 -18.89
C GLN A 363 7.16 -11.09 -18.10
N PHE A 364 5.86 -10.92 -17.87
CA PHE A 364 5.03 -11.80 -17.05
C PHE A 364 3.92 -12.53 -17.84
N LYS A 365 3.83 -12.29 -19.16
CA LYS A 365 2.81 -12.89 -20.05
C LYS A 365 2.77 -14.41 -20.06
N ASP A 366 3.91 -15.07 -19.89
CA ASP A 366 3.98 -16.53 -19.85
C ASP A 366 3.61 -17.12 -18.48
N GLN A 367 3.29 -16.26 -17.50
CA GLN A 367 2.86 -16.61 -16.15
C GLN A 367 3.87 -17.45 -15.37
N ARG A 368 5.15 -17.41 -15.78
CA ARG A 368 6.23 -18.12 -15.10
C ARG A 368 6.83 -17.25 -14.01
N LEU A 369 7.39 -17.89 -12.99
CA LEU A 369 8.22 -17.22 -12.00
C LEU A 369 9.52 -16.79 -12.67
N LYS A 370 9.58 -15.52 -13.08
CA LYS A 370 10.72 -14.91 -13.77
C LYS A 370 11.08 -13.60 -13.11
N ARG A 371 12.38 -13.37 -12.97
CA ARG A 371 12.88 -12.10 -12.45
C ARG A 371 12.58 -10.98 -13.45
N PHE A 372 12.06 -9.90 -12.91
CA PHE A 372 11.94 -8.63 -13.60
C PHE A 372 13.32 -8.14 -13.99
N LYS A 373 13.51 -7.92 -15.28
CA LYS A 373 14.67 -7.21 -15.82
C LYS A 373 14.30 -5.74 -15.95
N MET A 374 14.92 -4.95 -15.09
CA MET A 374 14.76 -3.50 -15.08
C MET A 374 15.26 -2.90 -16.40
N PHE A 375 14.52 -1.91 -16.92
CA PHE A 375 14.98 -1.08 -18.04
C PHE A 375 16.06 -0.10 -17.56
N SER A 376 16.71 0.64 -18.46
CA SER A 376 17.74 1.62 -18.08
C SER A 376 17.23 2.56 -16.99
N LYS A 377 17.97 2.68 -15.87
CA LYS A 377 17.62 3.58 -14.77
C LYS A 377 17.79 5.03 -15.25
N ASN A 378 16.68 5.76 -15.26
CA ASN A 378 16.71 7.19 -15.50
C ASN A 378 17.24 7.93 -14.26
N PRO A 379 18.07 8.98 -14.42
CA PRO A 379 18.53 9.78 -13.28
C PRO A 379 17.32 10.39 -12.54
N ALA A 380 17.39 10.41 -11.21
CA ALA A 380 16.40 11.17 -10.42
C ALA A 380 16.69 12.66 -10.51
N CYS A 381 15.63 13.46 -10.46
CA CYS A 381 15.70 14.90 -10.26
C CYS A 381 15.14 15.21 -8.86
N TYR A 382 15.91 15.92 -8.04
CA TYR A 382 15.51 16.26 -6.68
C TYR A 382 15.06 17.71 -6.58
N LYS A 383 13.98 17.96 -5.83
CA LYS A 383 13.50 19.30 -5.48
C LYS A 383 13.27 19.37 -3.98
N ASP A 384 13.87 20.37 -3.37
CA ASP A 384 13.67 20.66 -1.95
C ASP A 384 12.61 21.74 -1.82
N LEU A 385 11.76 21.63 -0.81
CA LEU A 385 10.79 22.66 -0.45
C LEU A 385 10.75 22.85 1.05
N SER A 386 10.78 24.10 1.49
CA SER A 386 10.70 24.47 2.91
C SER A 386 9.44 25.27 3.16
N PHE A 387 8.80 25.04 4.30
CA PHE A 387 7.61 25.79 4.69
C PHE A 387 7.53 25.95 6.20
N TRP A 388 6.70 26.89 6.65
CA TRP A 388 6.29 26.98 8.05
C TRP A 388 5.15 26.00 8.32
N VAL A 389 5.31 25.16 9.33
CA VAL A 389 4.32 24.15 9.71
C VAL A 389 3.08 24.85 10.27
N PRO A 390 1.90 24.72 9.63
CA PRO A 390 0.67 25.29 10.17
C PRO A 390 0.16 24.49 11.37
N GLU A 391 -0.73 25.10 12.16
CA GLU A 391 -1.45 24.38 13.21
C GLU A 391 -2.34 23.28 12.60
N GLY A 392 -2.36 22.09 13.21
CA GLY A 392 -3.12 20.94 12.70
C GLY A 392 -2.52 20.27 11.45
N PHE A 393 -1.25 20.54 11.12
CA PHE A 393 -0.57 19.88 10.00
C PHE A 393 -0.53 18.34 10.18
N GLU A 394 -1.13 17.64 9.22
CA GLU A 394 -1.08 16.18 9.11
C GLU A 394 -0.15 15.82 7.96
N VAL A 395 0.93 15.08 8.25
CA VAL A 395 1.97 14.77 7.26
C VAL A 395 1.43 13.91 6.12
N ASN A 396 0.45 13.05 6.41
CA ASN A 396 -0.17 12.22 5.39
C ASN A 396 -1.12 13.02 4.47
N ASP A 397 -1.66 14.17 4.91
CA ASP A 397 -2.37 15.10 4.02
C ASP A 397 -1.36 15.74 3.03
N PHE A 398 -0.16 16.05 3.50
CA PHE A 398 0.95 16.54 2.65
C PHE A 398 1.41 15.50 1.62
N TYR A 399 1.63 14.24 2.04
CA TYR A 399 1.98 13.17 1.12
C TYR A 399 0.87 12.90 0.09
N GLU A 400 -0.40 12.91 0.50
CA GLU A 400 -1.51 12.68 -0.43
C GLU A 400 -1.59 13.74 -1.54
N ILE A 401 -1.38 15.02 -1.20
CA ILE A 401 -1.37 16.08 -2.19
C ILE A 401 -0.17 15.91 -3.15
N ILE A 402 1.01 15.57 -2.64
CA ILE A 402 2.17 15.32 -3.49
C ILE A 402 1.91 14.13 -4.43
N ARG A 403 1.33 13.03 -3.95
CA ARG A 403 0.97 11.88 -4.80
C ARG A 403 -0.07 12.26 -5.86
N ALA A 404 -1.10 13.01 -5.49
CA ALA A 404 -2.19 13.38 -6.40
C ALA A 404 -1.72 14.30 -7.53
N PHE A 405 -0.89 15.29 -7.25
CA PHE A 405 -0.45 16.29 -8.23
C PHE A 405 0.89 15.95 -8.89
N GLY A 406 1.77 15.26 -8.18
CA GLY A 406 3.05 14.77 -8.67
C GLY A 406 2.94 13.49 -9.53
N GLY A 407 1.91 12.68 -9.27
CA GLY A 407 1.61 11.48 -10.04
C GLY A 407 2.68 10.40 -9.93
N SER A 408 2.80 9.57 -10.97
CA SER A 408 3.70 8.41 -10.98
C SER A 408 5.19 8.75 -10.98
N TRP A 409 5.55 10.03 -11.12
CA TRP A 409 6.94 10.48 -11.10
C TRP A 409 7.50 10.64 -9.70
N ILE A 410 6.65 10.78 -8.68
CA ILE A 410 7.10 10.87 -7.29
C ILE A 410 7.64 9.49 -6.88
N GLU A 411 8.93 9.43 -6.62
CA GLU A 411 9.64 8.24 -6.13
C GLU A 411 9.72 8.21 -4.62
N GLU A 412 10.08 9.35 -4.04
CA GLU A 412 10.27 9.47 -2.60
C GLU A 412 10.00 10.88 -2.13
N VAL A 413 9.56 11.02 -0.88
CA VAL A 413 9.49 12.30 -0.18
C VAL A 413 10.10 12.13 1.20
N LYS A 414 11.14 12.89 1.50
CA LYS A 414 11.93 12.75 2.74
C LYS A 414 12.00 14.07 3.48
N LEU A 415 11.68 14.06 4.78
CA LEU A 415 12.01 15.16 5.68
C LEU A 415 13.54 15.21 5.84
N ILE A 416 14.15 16.34 5.50
CA ILE A 416 15.62 16.51 5.50
C ILE A 416 16.11 17.57 6.50
N ASP A 417 15.23 18.46 6.97
CA ASP A 417 15.57 19.48 7.97
C ASP A 417 14.33 19.90 8.78
N GLU A 418 14.56 20.21 10.06
CA GLU A 418 13.56 20.81 10.95
C GLU A 418 14.18 21.98 11.71
N TYR A 419 13.46 23.10 11.75
CA TYR A 419 13.95 24.33 12.36
C TYR A 419 12.85 25.03 13.18
N VAL A 420 13.19 25.53 14.36
CA VAL A 420 12.30 26.38 15.16
C VAL A 420 12.87 27.79 15.23
N HIS A 421 12.12 28.76 14.70
CA HIS A 421 12.58 30.15 14.67
C HIS A 421 12.62 30.73 16.10
N PRO A 422 13.77 31.29 16.56
CA PRO A 422 13.99 31.57 17.97
C PRO A 422 13.07 32.65 18.54
N LYS A 423 12.65 33.62 17.71
CA LYS A 423 11.81 34.76 18.11
C LYS A 423 10.31 34.48 17.98
N SER A 424 9.88 33.97 16.83
CA SER A 424 8.46 33.72 16.54
C SER A 424 7.99 32.36 17.03
N LYS A 425 8.92 31.47 17.43
CA LYS A 425 8.68 30.06 17.82
C LYS A 425 8.00 29.23 16.73
N ARG A 426 7.86 29.75 15.50
CA ARG A 426 7.33 29.01 14.35
C ARG A 426 8.25 27.85 14.01
N LYS A 427 7.68 26.66 13.79
CA LYS A 427 8.38 25.49 13.28
C LYS A 427 8.39 25.52 11.75
N SER A 428 9.51 25.18 11.14
CA SER A 428 9.70 24.99 9.71
C SER A 428 10.20 23.58 9.45
N GLN A 429 9.75 22.99 8.35
CA GLN A 429 10.23 21.70 7.86
C GLN A 429 10.71 21.87 6.41
N CYS A 430 11.75 21.12 6.04
CA CYS A 430 12.24 21.00 4.68
C CYS A 430 12.10 19.57 4.20
N TYR A 431 11.42 19.36 3.08
CA TYR A 431 11.28 18.05 2.45
C TYR A 431 12.00 18.03 1.11
N ARG A 432 12.65 16.91 0.81
CA ARG A 432 13.18 16.57 -0.52
C ARG A 432 12.22 15.65 -1.23
N ILE A 433 11.76 16.07 -2.40
CA ILE A 433 10.98 15.26 -3.34
C ILE A 433 11.92 14.69 -4.40
N GLY A 434 11.94 13.36 -4.52
CA GLY A 434 12.62 12.65 -5.60
C GLY A 434 11.68 12.40 -6.77
N TYR A 435 11.99 12.98 -7.93
CA TYR A 435 11.29 12.74 -9.19
C TYR A 435 12.03 11.73 -10.04
N ARG A 436 11.40 10.58 -10.31
CA ARG A 436 11.89 9.59 -11.27
C ARG A 436 10.71 8.89 -11.95
N SER A 437 10.70 8.93 -13.28
CA SER A 437 9.80 8.10 -14.08
C SER A 437 10.42 6.74 -14.36
N MET A 438 9.58 5.70 -14.25
CA MET A 438 9.93 4.33 -14.63
C MET A 438 9.98 4.13 -16.15
N GLU A 439 9.42 5.07 -16.91
CA GLU A 439 9.18 4.90 -18.34
C GLU A 439 10.18 5.68 -19.19
N LYS A 440 10.59 6.86 -18.74
CA LYS A 440 11.47 7.78 -19.49
C LYS A 440 12.36 8.62 -18.59
N THR A 441 13.43 9.16 -19.16
CA THR A 441 14.20 10.23 -18.50
C THR A 441 13.34 11.49 -18.40
N LEU A 442 13.31 12.10 -17.23
CA LEU A 442 12.63 13.37 -16.99
C LEU A 442 13.62 14.51 -17.19
N SER A 443 13.24 15.50 -18.00
CA SER A 443 13.99 16.75 -18.11
C SER A 443 13.77 17.61 -16.86
N ASN A 444 14.75 18.48 -16.54
CA ASN A 444 14.59 19.45 -15.46
C ASN A 444 13.38 20.37 -15.69
N GLU A 445 13.06 20.70 -16.94
CA GLU A 445 11.91 21.55 -17.29
C GLU A 445 10.58 20.87 -16.96
N GLU A 446 10.41 19.59 -17.33
CA GLU A 446 9.22 18.80 -16.98
C GLU A 446 9.05 18.68 -15.47
N VAL A 447 10.14 18.42 -14.74
CA VAL A 447 10.11 18.31 -13.27
C VAL A 447 9.79 19.64 -12.63
N ASN A 448 10.35 20.76 -13.11
CA ASN A 448 10.03 22.09 -12.61
C ASN A 448 8.54 22.43 -12.80
N LEU A 449 7.98 22.14 -13.97
CA LEU A 449 6.55 22.36 -14.23
C LEU A 449 5.67 21.51 -13.31
N ASN A 450 6.05 20.26 -13.07
CA ASN A 450 5.30 19.39 -12.15
C ASN A 450 5.46 19.85 -10.68
N GLN A 451 6.64 20.29 -10.27
CA GLN A 451 6.89 20.86 -8.94
C GLN A 451 6.00 22.09 -8.70
N VAL A 452 5.80 22.96 -9.69
CA VAL A 452 4.89 24.12 -9.56
C VAL A 452 3.47 23.66 -9.25
N LEU A 453 2.96 22.64 -9.95
CA LEU A 453 1.62 22.09 -9.69
C LEU A 453 1.50 21.55 -8.25
N VAL A 454 2.54 20.86 -7.77
CA VAL A 454 2.60 20.34 -6.40
C VAL A 454 2.60 21.49 -5.38
N LEU A 455 3.45 22.51 -5.58
CA LEU A 455 3.54 23.65 -4.67
C LEU A 455 2.24 24.47 -4.64
N ASP A 456 1.61 24.69 -5.78
CA ASP A 456 0.33 25.40 -5.87
C ASP A 456 -0.80 24.63 -5.15
N ALA A 457 -0.82 23.30 -5.29
CA ALA A 457 -1.78 22.45 -4.59
C ALA A 457 -1.54 22.45 -3.07
N LEU A 458 -0.30 22.32 -2.63
CA LEU A 458 0.08 22.39 -1.22
C LEU A 458 -0.29 23.74 -0.60
N LYS A 459 -0.05 24.84 -1.31
CA LYS A 459 -0.42 26.19 -0.85
C LYS A 459 -1.94 26.37 -0.77
N SER A 460 -2.67 25.94 -1.79
CA SER A 460 -4.12 26.15 -1.86
C SER A 460 -4.93 25.21 -0.96
N GLN A 461 -4.46 23.98 -0.73
CA GLN A 461 -5.20 22.95 0.02
C GLN A 461 -4.75 22.81 1.48
N LEU A 462 -3.46 23.03 1.79
CA LEU A 462 -2.94 22.99 3.17
C LEU A 462 -2.56 24.37 3.73
N GLY A 463 -2.70 25.44 2.93
CA GLY A 463 -2.35 26.78 3.37
C GLY A 463 -0.85 26.94 3.67
N LEU A 464 0.03 26.14 3.05
CA LEU A 464 1.46 26.21 3.34
C LEU A 464 2.07 27.55 2.95
N GLU A 465 2.84 28.13 3.89
CA GLU A 465 3.68 29.30 3.66
C GLU A 465 5.11 28.83 3.41
N PHE A 466 5.53 28.84 2.14
CA PHE A 466 6.88 28.44 1.73
C PHE A 466 7.95 29.45 2.17
N ARG A 467 9.16 28.95 2.45
CA ARG A 467 10.33 29.70 2.95
C ARG A 467 11.50 29.64 1.97
#